data_AF-A0A832EK14-F1
#
_entry.id   AF-A0A832EK14-F1
#
_cell.length_a   1.000
_cell.length_b   1.000
_cell.length_c   1.000
_cell.angle_alpha   90.00
_cell.angle_beta   90.00
_cell.angle_gamma   90.00
#
_symmetry.space_group_name_H-M   'P 1'
#
loop_
_entity.id
_entity.type
_entity.pdbx_description
1 polymer ?
#
loop_
_entity_poly.entity_id
_entity_poly.type
_entity_poly.pdbx_seq_one_letter_code
_entity_poly.pdbx_strand_id
1 'polypeptide(L)'
;MILRIIAVLVSIGLMVAGYLYIKDWKQEKLEAEYRKYAAVVTETSLAAELYRNDKPRFLTVRDSILTAHAVTREEMLSLVEKFRTERWVPADFWKYVSEMTDSVVRAEDSALRMTQKDSSTSFAPAPDSSDST
;
A
#
# COMPACT_ATOMS: atom_id res chain seq x y z
N MET A 1 -27.85 -14.13 -47.60
CA MET A 1 -27.35 -12.82 -47.08
C MET A 1 -27.34 -12.76 -45.56
N ILE A 2 -28.41 -13.20 -44.87
CA ILE A 2 -28.56 -13.13 -43.40
C ILE A 2 -27.38 -13.76 -42.62
N LEU A 3 -26.89 -14.95 -43.01
CA LEU A 3 -25.75 -15.59 -42.35
C LEU A 3 -24.45 -14.75 -42.40
N ARG A 4 -24.23 -13.96 -43.46
CA ARG A 4 -23.06 -13.07 -43.56
C ARG A 4 -23.18 -11.89 -42.60
N ILE A 5 -24.39 -11.36 -42.41
CA ILE A 5 -24.66 -10.25 -41.49
C ILE A 5 -24.44 -10.71 -40.05
N ILE A 6 -24.92 -11.90 -39.69
CA ILE A 6 -24.72 -12.50 -38.36
C ILE A 6 -23.22 -12.73 -38.11
N ALA A 7 -22.48 -13.29 -39.07
CA ALA A 7 -21.04 -13.52 -38.93
C ALA A 7 -20.24 -12.22 -38.73
N VAL A 8 -20.62 -11.13 -39.40
CA VAL A 8 -20.01 -9.82 -39.22
C VAL A 8 -20.32 -9.24 -37.83
N LEU A 9 -21.56 -9.34 -37.36
CA LEU A 9 -21.94 -8.87 -36.03
C LEU A 9 -21.21 -9.63 -34.91
N VAL A 10 -21.06 -10.96 -35.04
CA VAL A 10 -20.30 -11.77 -34.08
C VAL A 10 -18.82 -11.38 -34.09
N SER A 11 -18.23 -11.16 -35.26
CA SER A 11 -16.84 -10.72 -35.39
C SER A 11 -16.61 -9.35 -34.74
N ILE A 12 -17.52 -8.39 -34.93
CA ILE A 12 -17.46 -7.08 -34.29
C ILE A 12 -17.62 -7.22 -32.76
N GLY A 13 -18.55 -8.04 -32.30
CA GLY A 13 -18.75 -8.32 -30.87
C GLY A 13 -17.49 -8.89 -30.20
N LEU A 14 -16.84 -9.87 -30.85
CA LEU A 14 -15.58 -10.44 -30.38
C LEU A 14 -14.45 -9.39 -30.35
N MET A 15 -14.39 -8.51 -31.34
CA MET A 15 -13.38 -7.45 -31.40
C MET A 15 -13.56 -6.42 -30.28
N VAL A 16 -14.79 -6.02 -29.99
CA VAL A 16 -15.11 -5.12 -28.86
C VAL A 16 -14.82 -5.79 -27.53
N ALA A 17 -15.24 -7.04 -27.34
CA ALA A 17 -14.97 -7.79 -26.12
C ALA A 17 -13.47 -7.99 -25.88
N GLY A 18 -12.72 -8.34 -26.92
CA GLY A 18 -11.26 -8.48 -26.85
C GLY A 18 -10.57 -7.15 -26.50
N TYR A 19 -11.04 -6.03 -27.05
CA TYR A 19 -10.51 -4.71 -26.72
C TYR A 19 -10.75 -4.33 -25.26
N LEU A 20 -11.97 -4.54 -24.73
CA LEU A 20 -12.28 -4.27 -23.33
C LEU A 20 -11.43 -5.13 -22.39
N TYR A 21 -11.30 -6.42 -22.68
CA TYR A 21 -10.46 -7.32 -21.90
C TYR A 21 -9.00 -6.87 -21.81
N ILE A 22 -8.41 -6.44 -22.94
CA ILE A 22 -7.03 -5.93 -22.95
C ILE A 22 -6.91 -4.62 -22.18
N LYS A 23 -7.92 -3.74 -22.28
CA LYS A 23 -7.94 -2.47 -21.56
C LYS A 23 -7.98 -2.70 -20.04
N ASP A 24 -8.89 -3.55 -19.58
CA ASP A 24 -9.09 -3.83 -18.15
C ASP A 24 -7.84 -4.49 -17.57
N TRP A 25 -7.27 -5.47 -18.28
CA TRP A 25 -6.02 -6.14 -17.86
C TRP A 25 -4.84 -5.17 -17.73
N LYS A 26 -4.75 -4.17 -18.62
CA LYS A 26 -3.72 -3.12 -18.52
C LYS A 26 -3.95 -2.21 -17.31
N GLN A 27 -5.20 -1.88 -17.01
CA GLN A 27 -5.55 -1.07 -15.85
C GLN A 27 -5.24 -1.81 -14.54
N GLU A 28 -5.62 -3.07 -14.42
CA GLU A 28 -5.32 -3.89 -13.24
C GLU A 28 -3.81 -4.00 -12.99
N LYS A 29 -3.01 -4.16 -14.05
CA LYS A 29 -1.55 -4.18 -13.93
C LYS A 29 -0.99 -2.86 -13.41
N LEU A 30 -1.47 -1.74 -13.93
CA LEU A 30 -1.05 -0.42 -13.48
C LEU A 30 -1.43 -0.17 -12.02
N GLU A 31 -2.64 -0.57 -11.61
CA GLU A 31 -3.08 -0.47 -10.23
C GLU A 31 -2.24 -1.34 -9.29
N ALA A 32 -1.90 -2.55 -9.70
CA ALA A 32 -1.01 -3.43 -8.95
C ALA A 32 0.40 -2.83 -8.80
N GLU A 33 0.94 -2.24 -9.87
CA GLU A 33 2.22 -1.52 -9.83
C GLU A 33 2.14 -0.31 -8.89
N TYR A 34 1.11 0.52 -8.99
CA TYR A 34 0.94 1.66 -8.10
C TYR A 34 0.82 1.27 -6.64
N ARG A 35 0.09 0.21 -6.33
CA ARG A 35 -0.02 -0.30 -4.95
C ARG A 35 1.33 -0.77 -4.41
N LYS A 36 2.10 -1.49 -5.24
CA LYS A 36 3.46 -1.95 -4.91
C LYS A 36 4.37 -0.76 -4.57
N TYR A 37 4.40 0.26 -5.43
CA TYR A 37 5.23 1.44 -5.19
C TYR A 37 4.73 2.29 -4.02
N ALA A 38 3.41 2.39 -3.83
CA ALA A 38 2.82 3.09 -2.69
C ALA A 38 3.22 2.44 -1.36
N ALA A 39 3.27 1.10 -1.29
CA ALA A 39 3.73 0.37 -0.11
C ALA A 39 5.20 0.70 0.18
N VAL A 40 6.07 0.61 -0.84
CA VAL A 40 7.48 0.95 -0.70
C VAL A 40 7.67 2.38 -0.19
N VAL A 41 6.99 3.36 -0.79
CA VAL A 41 7.07 4.77 -0.38
C VAL A 41 6.60 4.95 1.05
N THR A 42 5.46 4.37 1.42
CA THR A 42 4.90 4.49 2.78
C THR A 42 5.84 3.89 3.82
N GLU A 43 6.33 2.67 3.59
CA GLU A 43 7.24 1.99 4.52
C GLU A 43 8.60 2.68 4.62
N THR A 44 9.14 3.18 3.49
CA THR A 44 10.41 3.91 3.52
C THR A 44 10.29 5.28 4.19
N SER A 45 9.15 5.97 4.01
CA SER A 45 8.86 7.21 4.75
C SER A 45 8.76 6.96 6.26
N LEU A 46 8.09 5.89 6.68
CA LEU A 46 8.05 5.49 8.08
C LEU A 46 9.45 5.14 8.63
N ALA A 47 10.23 4.38 7.87
CA ALA A 47 11.61 4.06 8.25
C ALA A 47 12.49 5.31 8.34
N ALA A 48 12.27 6.31 7.48
CA ALA A 48 13.01 7.57 7.53
C ALA A 48 12.73 8.34 8.84
N GLU A 49 11.48 8.33 9.31
CA GLU A 49 11.12 8.92 10.60
C GLU A 49 11.72 8.14 11.79
N LEU A 50 11.57 6.81 11.80
CA LEU A 50 12.07 5.95 12.88
C LEU A 50 13.60 5.99 13.02
N TYR A 51 14.32 6.04 11.90
CA TYR A 51 15.78 5.99 11.85
C TYR A 51 16.41 7.33 11.45
N ARG A 52 15.70 8.46 11.65
CA ARG A 52 16.15 9.81 11.26
C ARG A 52 17.56 10.16 11.74
N ASN A 53 17.97 9.62 12.89
CA ASN A 53 19.26 9.87 13.53
C ASN A 53 20.30 8.76 13.28
N ASP A 54 19.94 7.66 12.63
CA ASP A 54 20.81 6.51 12.38
C ASP A 54 20.78 6.14 10.89
N LYS A 55 21.60 6.87 10.12
CA LYS A 55 21.69 6.72 8.67
C LYS A 55 22.09 5.30 8.23
N PRO A 56 23.08 4.63 8.85
CA PRO A 56 23.40 3.23 8.52
C PRO A 56 22.20 2.30 8.67
N ARG A 57 21.47 2.37 9.79
CA ARG A 57 20.27 1.53 10.01
C ARG A 57 19.16 1.85 9.02
N PHE A 58 18.93 3.13 8.73
CA PHE A 58 17.95 3.54 7.73
C PHE A 58 18.25 2.90 6.36
N LEU A 59 19.50 2.93 5.91
CA LEU A 59 19.88 2.35 4.61
C LEU A 59 19.66 0.84 4.57
N THR A 60 20.00 0.12 5.64
CA THR A 60 19.76 -1.33 5.75
C THR A 60 18.26 -1.66 5.69
N VAL A 61 17.43 -0.91 6.42
CA VAL A 61 15.98 -1.12 6.43
C VAL A 61 15.36 -0.78 5.07
N ARG A 62 15.78 0.32 4.45
CA ARG A 62 15.37 0.69 3.09
C ARG A 62 15.67 -0.42 2.09
N ASP A 63 16.89 -0.96 2.10
CA ASP A 63 17.29 -2.02 1.16
C ASP A 63 16.51 -3.32 1.42
N SER A 64 16.18 -3.61 2.68
CA SER A 64 15.28 -4.71 3.05
C SER A 64 13.86 -4.49 2.51
N ILE A 65 13.31 -3.29 2.62
CA ILE A 65 11.97 -2.95 2.08
C ILE A 65 11.95 -3.13 0.56
N LEU A 66 12.95 -2.59 -0.14
CA LEU A 66 13.09 -2.74 -1.59
C LEU A 66 13.15 -4.22 -2.00
N THR A 67 13.90 -5.03 -1.24
CA THR A 67 14.00 -6.47 -1.49
C THR A 67 12.68 -7.20 -1.22
N ALA A 68 11.99 -6.87 -0.12
CA ALA A 68 10.72 -7.49 0.26
C ALA A 68 9.62 -7.25 -0.79
N HIS A 69 9.60 -6.06 -1.38
CA HIS A 69 8.68 -5.73 -2.46
C HIS A 69 9.21 -6.12 -3.84
N ALA A 70 10.40 -6.73 -3.97
CA ALA A 70 11.05 -7.02 -5.25
C ALA A 70 11.06 -5.79 -6.17
N VAL A 71 11.46 -4.65 -5.63
CA VAL A 71 11.59 -3.38 -6.35
C VAL A 71 13.07 -3.03 -6.49
N THR A 72 13.51 -2.77 -7.71
CA THR A 72 14.88 -2.33 -7.96
C THR A 72 15.00 -0.81 -7.89
N ARG A 73 16.24 -0.32 -7.75
CA ARG A 73 16.51 1.12 -7.80
C ARG A 73 16.15 1.70 -9.16
N GLU A 74 16.43 0.97 -10.23
CA GLU A 74 16.15 1.36 -11.61
C GLU A 74 14.65 1.51 -11.84
N GLU A 75 13.84 0.60 -11.29
CA GLU A 75 12.38 0.69 -11.33
C GLU A 75 11.88 1.94 -10.62
N MET A 76 12.39 2.25 -9.43
CA MET A 76 12.03 3.49 -8.71
C MET A 76 12.43 4.75 -9.46
N LEU A 77 13.62 4.76 -10.08
CA LEU A 77 14.05 5.88 -10.91
C LEU A 77 13.17 6.04 -12.16
N SER A 78 12.77 4.92 -12.78
CA SER A 78 11.86 4.94 -13.92
C SER A 78 10.48 5.49 -13.53
N LEU A 79 10.00 5.18 -12.32
CA LEU A 79 8.76 5.71 -11.78
C LEU A 79 8.85 7.22 -11.55
N VAL A 80 9.96 7.70 -10.96
CA VAL A 80 10.22 9.13 -10.78
C VAL A 80 10.25 9.85 -12.12
N GLU A 81 10.90 9.26 -13.13
CA GLU A 81 10.97 9.87 -14.47
C GLU A 81 9.60 9.89 -15.17
N LYS A 82 8.79 8.83 -15.02
CA LYS A 82 7.39 8.81 -15.48
C LYS A 82 6.60 9.94 -14.82
N PHE A 83 6.68 10.12 -13.50
CA PHE A 83 6.00 11.22 -12.81
C PHE A 83 6.54 12.61 -13.13
N ARG A 84 7.81 12.71 -13.53
CA ARG A 84 8.43 13.97 -13.94
C ARG A 84 7.96 14.41 -15.32
N THR A 85 7.79 13.46 -16.24
CA THR A 85 7.44 13.72 -17.65
C THR A 85 5.93 13.76 -17.88
N GLU A 86 5.16 12.92 -17.18
CA GLU A 86 3.71 12.95 -17.20
C GLU A 86 3.22 13.99 -16.20
N ARG A 87 2.66 15.10 -16.70
CA ARG A 87 2.09 16.20 -15.89
C ARG A 87 0.95 15.77 -14.96
N TRP A 88 0.47 14.54 -15.12
CA TRP A 88 -0.60 13.95 -14.35
C TRP A 88 -0.02 12.82 -13.52
N VAL A 89 0.34 13.13 -12.27
CA VAL A 89 0.51 12.06 -11.28
C VAL A 89 -0.88 11.45 -11.09
N PRO A 90 -1.08 10.14 -11.33
CA PRO A 90 -2.38 9.53 -11.18
C PRO A 90 -2.82 9.72 -9.74
N ALA A 91 -3.94 10.40 -9.54
CA ALA A 91 -4.52 10.66 -8.23
C ALA A 91 -4.68 9.35 -7.42
N ASP A 92 -4.87 8.24 -8.12
CA ASP A 92 -4.96 6.89 -7.55
C ASP A 92 -3.68 6.46 -6.84
N PHE A 93 -2.50 6.83 -7.34
CA PHE A 93 -1.22 6.52 -6.67
C PHE A 93 -1.14 7.20 -5.29
N TRP A 94 -1.41 8.51 -5.22
CA TRP A 94 -1.41 9.23 -3.96
C TRP A 94 -2.51 8.80 -3.02
N LYS A 95 -3.67 8.39 -3.56
CA LYS A 95 -4.74 7.77 -2.78
C LYS A 95 -4.27 6.48 -2.12
N TYR A 96 -3.55 5.61 -2.84
CA TYR A 96 -2.99 4.39 -2.24
C TYR A 96 -1.97 4.72 -1.14
N VAL A 97 -1.09 5.71 -1.36
CA VAL A 97 -0.13 6.15 -0.35
C VAL A 97 -0.85 6.68 0.89
N SER A 98 -1.89 7.51 0.73
CA SER A 98 -2.65 8.06 1.86
C SER A 98 -3.40 6.97 2.63
N GLU A 99 -4.06 6.05 1.93
CA GLU A 99 -4.80 4.94 2.56
C GLU A 99 -3.87 4.02 3.35
N MET A 100 -2.69 3.69 2.80
CA MET A 100 -1.68 2.89 3.48
C MET A 100 -1.12 3.62 4.70
N THR A 101 -0.80 4.90 4.56
CA THR A 101 -0.29 5.72 5.68
C THR A 101 -1.32 5.81 6.81
N ASP A 102 -2.58 6.10 6.48
CA ASP A 102 -3.67 6.14 7.47
C ASP A 102 -3.90 4.79 8.15
N SER A 103 -3.69 3.68 7.44
CA SER A 103 -3.78 2.34 8.02
C SER A 103 -2.65 2.09 9.03
N VAL A 104 -1.42 2.51 8.71
CA VAL A 104 -0.27 2.39 9.62
C VAL A 104 -0.51 3.21 10.88
N VAL A 105 -0.95 4.46 10.75
CA VAL A 105 -1.25 5.34 11.89
C VAL A 105 -2.35 4.75 12.77
N ARG A 106 -3.42 4.21 12.17
CA ARG A 106 -4.51 3.56 12.92
C ARG A 106 -4.04 2.31 13.66
N ALA A 107 -3.18 1.50 13.04
CA ALA A 107 -2.61 0.33 13.68
C ALA A 107 -1.78 0.73 14.91
N GLU A 108 -0.95 1.76 14.79
CA GLU A 108 -0.14 2.28 15.88
C GLU A 108 -1.00 2.83 17.04
N ASP A 109 -2.00 3.67 16.75
CA ASP A 109 -2.92 4.20 17.77
C ASP A 109 -3.68 3.08 18.48
N SER A 110 -4.10 2.04 17.75
CA SER A 110 -4.77 0.88 18.34
C SER A 110 -3.86 0.08 19.29
N ALA A 111 -2.58 -0.11 18.93
CA ALA A 111 -1.60 -0.82 19.75
C ALA A 111 -1.26 -0.04 21.04
N LEU A 112 -1.13 1.28 20.94
CA LEU A 112 -0.92 2.16 22.09
C LEU A 112 -2.09 2.09 23.08
N ARG A 113 -3.32 2.13 22.59
CA ARG A 113 -4.53 2.01 23.42
C ARG A 113 -4.65 0.66 24.11
N MET A 114 -4.26 -0.44 23.46
CA MET A 114 -4.23 -1.77 24.08
C MET A 114 -3.20 -1.84 25.22
N THR A 115 -1.99 -1.35 24.98
CA THR A 115 -0.92 -1.31 25.99
C THR A 115 -1.31 -0.47 27.23
N GLN A 116 -2.05 0.62 27.02
CA GLN A 116 -2.56 1.46 28.10
C GLN A 116 -3.68 0.80 28.91
N LYS A 117 -4.50 -0.05 28.26
CA LYS A 117 -5.56 -0.83 28.93
C LYS A 117 -4.99 -1.96 29.78
N ASP A 118 -3.92 -2.61 29.31
CA ASP A 118 -3.27 -3.69 30.06
C ASP A 118 -2.51 -3.18 31.28
N SER A 119 -1.86 -2.01 31.17
CA SER A 119 -1.18 -1.36 32.29
C SER A 119 -2.12 -0.79 33.37
N SER A 120 -3.35 -0.41 33.02
CA SER A 120 -4.36 0.05 33.98
C SER A 120 -5.06 -1.07 34.75
N THR A 121 -4.93 -2.33 34.31
CA THR A 121 -5.53 -3.49 35.00
C THR A 121 -4.60 -4.09 36.09
N SER A 122 -3.31 -3.70 36.11
CA SER A 122 -2.30 -4.18 37.08
C SER A 122 -2.32 -3.45 38.45
N PHE A 123 -3.08 -2.36 38.57
CA PHE A 123 -3.12 -1.51 39.78
C PHE A 123 -4.42 -1.66 40.59
N ALA A 124 -5.02 -2.86 40.62
CA ALA A 124 -6.06 -3.14 41.61
C ALA A 124 -5.38 -3.32 42.99
N PRO A 125 -5.58 -2.43 43.97
CA PRO A 125 -5.06 -2.66 45.31
C PRO A 125 -5.67 -3.94 45.87
N ALA A 126 -4.82 -4.80 46.46
CA ALA A 126 -5.26 -6.02 47.11
C ALA A 126 -6.33 -5.69 48.17
N PRO A 127 -7.39 -6.51 48.30
CA PRO A 127 -8.40 -6.28 49.33
C PRO A 127 -7.74 -6.35 50.71
N ASP A 128 -7.87 -5.26 51.45
CA ASP A 128 -7.38 -5.11 52.81
C ASP A 128 -8.03 -6.19 53.68
N SER A 129 -7.26 -7.21 54.08
CA SER A 129 -7.73 -8.31 54.93
C SER A 129 -7.58 -7.97 56.42
N SER A 130 -8.02 -6.77 56.81
CA SER A 130 -7.95 -6.27 58.18
C SER A 130 -9.35 -6.14 58.78
N ASP A 131 -10.07 -7.25 58.90
CA ASP A 131 -11.19 -7.34 59.84
C ASP A 131 -11.52 -8.79 60.19
N SER A 132 -10.97 -9.25 61.30
CA SER A 132 -11.58 -10.29 62.14
C SER A 132 -10.85 -10.31 63.48
N THR A 133 -11.40 -9.55 64.44
CA THR A 133 -11.18 -9.73 65.88
C THR A 133 -12.33 -10.53 66.45
#